data_AF-G3M680-F1
#
_entry.id   AF-G3M680-F1
#
_cell.length_a   1.000
_cell.length_b   1.000
_cell.length_c   1.000
_cell.angle_alpha   90.00
_cell.angle_beta   90.00
_cell.angle_gamma   90.00
#
_symmetry.space_group_name_H-M   'P 1'
#
loop_
_entity.id
_entity.type
_entity.pdbx_description
1 polymer ?
#
loop_
_entity_poly.entity_id
_entity_poly.type
_entity_poly.pdbx_seq_one_letter_code
_entity_poly.pdbx_strand_id
1 'polypeptide(L)'
;LYLNVWIPAPKPKNATVMIWLYGGGFQTGTSSLHVYDGKFLARVERVIVVSMNYRLGALGFFALPGNPEAPGNLGLFDQQLALQWVQNNIAAFGGNPASVTLFGESAGAASVGLHLFSPKSHLLFTRAILQSGSPSAPWAVMSPNEARNRALTLAKFIGCSKDNETEMIKCLQNKDPQEILLNEVLVPPYDTLLSVNFRPTVDGDFLTDMPETLLQLGQFKKTQILVGVNKDEGTAFLVYGAPGFSKDNNSIINRREFQ
;
A
#
# COMPACT_ATOMS: atom_id res chain seq x y z
N LEU A 1 -3.53 -1.65 -14.83
CA LEU A 1 -4.17 -2.01 -13.54
C LEU A 1 -4.99 -3.27 -13.78
N TYR A 2 -4.65 -4.37 -13.12
CA TYR A 2 -5.23 -5.69 -13.36
C TYR A 2 -5.44 -6.41 -12.03
N LEU A 3 -6.34 -7.40 -12.04
CA LEU A 3 -6.57 -8.32 -10.94
C LEU A 3 -6.61 -9.77 -11.44
N ASN A 4 -6.29 -10.69 -10.54
CA ASN A 4 -6.33 -12.13 -10.78
C ASN A 4 -7.42 -12.74 -9.89
N VAL A 5 -8.10 -13.79 -10.37
CA VAL A 5 -9.17 -14.48 -9.61
C VAL A 5 -8.93 -15.98 -9.64
N TRP A 6 -8.79 -16.59 -8.47
CA TRP A 6 -8.72 -18.04 -8.29
C TRP A 6 -10.05 -18.55 -7.74
N ILE A 7 -10.64 -19.51 -8.44
CA ILE A 7 -11.93 -20.11 -8.11
C ILE A 7 -11.71 -21.59 -7.80
N PRO A 8 -12.26 -22.13 -6.70
CA PRO A 8 -12.20 -23.57 -6.44
C PRO A 8 -13.02 -24.34 -7.49
N ALA A 9 -12.57 -25.56 -7.79
CA ALA A 9 -13.31 -26.51 -8.62
C ALA A 9 -14.00 -27.57 -7.73
N PRO A 10 -15.28 -27.91 -7.97
CA PRO A 10 -16.21 -27.24 -8.88
C PRO A 10 -16.55 -25.81 -8.44
N LYS A 11 -16.99 -24.97 -9.39
CA LYS A 11 -17.35 -23.57 -9.16
C LYS A 11 -18.33 -23.46 -7.98
N PRO A 12 -18.02 -22.64 -6.96
CA PRO A 12 -18.86 -22.54 -5.78
C PRO A 12 -20.12 -21.73 -6.07
N LYS A 13 -21.08 -21.81 -5.15
CA LYS A 13 -22.23 -20.91 -5.09
C LYS A 13 -22.13 -20.10 -3.81
N ASN A 14 -22.11 -18.78 -3.92
CA ASN A 14 -22.14 -17.86 -2.79
C ASN A 14 -20.93 -18.01 -1.83
N ALA A 15 -19.72 -18.25 -2.35
CA ALA A 15 -18.52 -18.42 -1.54
C ALA A 15 -17.98 -17.10 -0.96
N THR A 16 -17.35 -17.17 0.21
CA THR A 16 -16.56 -16.07 0.76
C THR A 16 -15.44 -15.68 -0.22
N VAL A 17 -15.20 -14.38 -0.33
CA VAL A 17 -14.17 -13.79 -1.20
C VAL A 17 -13.09 -13.17 -0.31
N MET A 18 -11.83 -13.49 -0.60
CA MET A 18 -10.67 -12.89 0.05
C MET A 18 -9.87 -12.09 -0.97
N ILE A 19 -9.59 -10.82 -0.67
CA ILE A 19 -8.90 -9.90 -1.58
C ILE A 19 -7.53 -9.53 -1.00
N TRP A 20 -6.48 -9.92 -1.70
CA TRP A 20 -5.09 -9.71 -1.33
C TRP A 20 -4.57 -8.35 -1.80
N LEU A 21 -4.05 -7.57 -0.86
CA LEU A 21 -3.29 -6.35 -1.08
C LEU A 21 -1.82 -6.62 -0.72
N TYR A 22 -0.92 -6.60 -1.70
CA TYR A 22 0.50 -6.87 -1.45
C TYR A 22 1.19 -5.71 -0.72
N GLY A 23 2.27 -6.05 0.02
CA GLY A 23 3.19 -5.12 0.66
C GLY A 23 4.28 -4.58 -0.26
N GLY A 24 5.44 -4.19 0.31
CA GLY A 24 6.54 -3.58 -0.45
C GLY A 24 6.68 -2.07 -0.26
N GLY A 25 6.22 -1.58 0.91
CA GLY A 25 6.47 -0.20 1.35
C GLY A 25 5.95 0.85 0.38
N PHE A 26 4.82 0.60 -0.31
CA PHE A 26 4.24 1.49 -1.34
C PHE A 26 5.14 1.82 -2.54
N GLN A 27 6.35 1.26 -2.61
CA GLN A 27 7.36 1.55 -3.64
C GLN A 27 7.54 0.37 -4.60
N THR A 28 7.36 -0.85 -4.10
CA THR A 28 7.54 -2.09 -4.85
C THR A 28 6.39 -3.04 -4.56
N GLY A 29 6.30 -4.12 -5.33
CA GLY A 29 5.30 -5.17 -5.16
C GLY A 29 4.62 -5.55 -6.46
N THR A 30 4.09 -6.77 -6.50
CA THR A 30 3.26 -7.25 -7.60
C THR A 30 2.35 -8.35 -7.11
N SER A 31 1.15 -8.42 -7.67
CA SER A 31 0.18 -9.50 -7.41
C SER A 31 0.59 -10.85 -8.02
N SER A 32 1.62 -10.89 -8.87
CA SER A 32 2.04 -12.07 -9.63
C SER A 32 3.19 -12.86 -9.01
N LEU A 33 3.65 -12.53 -7.80
CA LEU A 33 4.68 -13.31 -7.12
C LEU A 33 4.17 -14.72 -6.81
N HIS A 34 5.04 -15.74 -6.94
CA HIS A 34 4.68 -17.14 -6.65
C HIS A 34 4.15 -17.36 -5.23
N VAL A 35 4.66 -16.61 -4.25
CA VAL A 35 4.19 -16.67 -2.85
C VAL A 35 2.75 -16.17 -2.68
N TYR A 36 2.23 -15.39 -3.65
CA TYR A 36 0.85 -14.89 -3.66
C TYR A 36 -0.08 -15.70 -4.59
N ASP A 37 0.36 -16.86 -5.08
CA ASP A 37 -0.50 -17.75 -5.88
C ASP A 37 -1.67 -18.26 -5.04
N GLY A 38 -2.85 -17.68 -5.27
CA GLY A 38 -4.06 -17.93 -4.50
C GLY A 38 -4.65 -19.33 -4.65
N LYS A 39 -4.10 -20.19 -5.53
CA LYS A 39 -4.69 -21.50 -5.84
C LYS A 39 -4.83 -22.42 -4.63
N PHE A 40 -3.87 -22.40 -3.72
CA PHE A 40 -3.87 -23.29 -2.56
C PHE A 40 -4.94 -22.87 -1.56
N LEU A 41 -4.97 -21.58 -1.20
CA LEU A 41 -5.98 -21.02 -0.31
C LEU A 41 -7.39 -21.19 -0.89
N ALA A 42 -7.57 -20.90 -2.18
CA ALA A 42 -8.86 -21.08 -2.85
C ALA A 42 -9.32 -22.55 -2.82
N ARG A 43 -8.41 -23.51 -3.05
CA ARG A 43 -8.73 -24.94 -3.08
C ARG A 43 -9.02 -25.53 -1.69
N VAL A 44 -8.15 -25.25 -0.71
CA VAL A 44 -8.19 -25.88 0.62
C VAL A 44 -9.35 -25.32 1.44
N GLU A 45 -9.46 -23.99 1.52
CA GLU A 45 -10.49 -23.31 2.33
C GLU A 45 -11.81 -23.09 1.57
N ARG A 46 -11.85 -23.48 0.29
CA ARG A 46 -13.01 -23.33 -0.60
C ARG A 46 -13.53 -21.89 -0.70
N VAL A 47 -12.62 -20.92 -0.68
CA VAL A 47 -12.90 -19.49 -0.88
C VAL A 47 -12.53 -19.05 -2.30
N ILE A 48 -13.05 -17.91 -2.75
CA ILE A 48 -12.51 -17.23 -3.93
C ILE A 48 -11.40 -16.29 -3.47
N VAL A 49 -10.24 -16.39 -4.10
CA VAL A 49 -9.12 -15.48 -3.84
C VAL A 49 -8.98 -14.52 -5.01
N VAL A 50 -8.88 -13.23 -4.70
CA VAL A 50 -8.60 -12.16 -5.66
C VAL A 50 -7.30 -11.49 -5.25
N SER A 51 -6.41 -11.20 -6.19
CA SER A 51 -5.25 -10.32 -5.95
C SER A 51 -5.24 -9.21 -7.00
N MET A 52 -4.74 -8.03 -6.64
CA MET A 52 -4.79 -6.86 -7.52
C MET A 52 -3.48 -6.08 -7.54
N ASN A 53 -3.23 -5.38 -8.65
CA ASN A 53 -2.18 -4.40 -8.77
C ASN A 53 -2.71 -2.98 -8.55
N TYR A 54 -1.91 -2.17 -7.86
CA TYR A 54 -2.12 -0.75 -7.65
C TYR A 54 -0.82 0.01 -7.97
N ARG A 55 -0.92 1.28 -8.39
CA ARG A 55 0.27 2.10 -8.67
C ARG A 55 1.09 2.34 -7.39
N LEU A 56 2.40 2.42 -7.55
CA LEU A 56 3.41 2.52 -6.49
C LEU A 56 4.29 3.75 -6.72
N GLY A 57 5.12 4.10 -5.73
CA GLY A 57 6.07 5.21 -5.81
C GLY A 57 5.39 6.55 -6.11
N ALA A 58 6.10 7.44 -6.78
CA ALA A 58 5.56 8.71 -7.26
C ALA A 58 4.37 8.49 -8.21
N LEU A 59 4.37 7.42 -9.01
CA LEU A 59 3.27 7.13 -9.94
C LEU A 59 1.93 6.85 -9.23
N GLY A 60 1.98 6.38 -7.98
CA GLY A 60 0.80 6.08 -7.17
C GLY A 60 0.53 7.10 -6.05
N PHE A 61 1.55 7.80 -5.58
CA PHE A 61 1.46 8.56 -4.32
C PHE A 61 2.12 9.95 -4.38
N PHE A 62 2.49 10.43 -5.57
CA PHE A 62 2.85 11.85 -5.75
C PHE A 62 1.66 12.74 -5.41
N ALA A 63 1.88 13.75 -4.57
CA ALA A 63 0.82 14.62 -4.09
C ALA A 63 1.29 16.08 -3.97
N LEU A 64 0.42 16.99 -4.42
CA LEU A 64 0.50 18.42 -4.18
C LEU A 64 -0.82 18.83 -3.50
N PRO A 65 -0.88 18.84 -2.17
CA PRO A 65 -2.10 19.14 -1.44
C PRO A 65 -2.71 20.49 -1.85
N GLY A 66 -4.01 20.49 -2.16
CA GLY A 66 -4.74 21.63 -2.70
C GLY A 66 -4.73 21.73 -4.23
N ASN A 67 -3.99 20.85 -4.93
CA ASN A 67 -3.97 20.80 -6.38
C ASN A 67 -4.75 19.57 -6.90
N PRO A 68 -5.85 19.76 -7.67
CA PRO A 68 -6.70 18.67 -8.13
C PRO A 68 -6.03 17.79 -9.22
N GLU A 69 -4.96 18.25 -9.87
CA GLU A 69 -4.23 17.47 -10.88
C GLU A 69 -3.28 16.44 -10.23
N ALA A 70 -2.90 16.65 -8.97
CA ALA A 70 -2.03 15.76 -8.20
C ALA A 70 -2.54 15.61 -6.74
N PRO A 71 -3.74 15.04 -6.52
CA PRO A 71 -4.36 15.00 -5.20
C PRO A 71 -3.66 14.04 -4.22
N GLY A 72 -2.79 13.16 -4.71
CA GLY A 72 -2.22 12.05 -3.94
C GLY A 72 -3.11 10.80 -3.95
N ASN A 73 -2.66 9.76 -3.24
CA ASN A 73 -3.41 8.54 -2.97
C ASN A 73 -3.94 7.76 -4.20
N LEU A 74 -3.44 8.01 -5.41
CA LEU A 74 -3.88 7.32 -6.63
C LEU A 74 -3.77 5.79 -6.51
N GLY A 75 -2.74 5.28 -5.83
CA GLY A 75 -2.60 3.86 -5.52
C GLY A 75 -3.73 3.31 -4.63
N LEU A 76 -4.22 4.08 -3.65
CA LEU A 76 -5.37 3.69 -2.83
C LEU A 76 -6.69 3.75 -3.62
N PHE A 77 -6.82 4.72 -4.53
CA PHE A 77 -7.97 4.79 -5.44
C PHE A 77 -7.97 3.63 -6.46
N ASP A 78 -6.79 3.18 -6.91
CA ASP A 78 -6.68 1.97 -7.73
C ASP A 78 -7.17 0.73 -6.98
N GLN A 79 -6.79 0.59 -5.70
CA GLN A 79 -7.27 -0.48 -4.84
C GLN A 79 -8.81 -0.39 -4.69
N GLN A 80 -9.34 0.80 -4.36
CA GLN A 80 -10.78 1.03 -4.23
C GLN A 80 -11.56 0.69 -5.51
N LEU A 81 -11.02 1.06 -6.69
CA LEU A 81 -11.62 0.73 -7.98
C LEU A 81 -11.72 -0.78 -8.18
N ALA A 82 -10.67 -1.53 -7.82
CA ALA A 82 -10.68 -2.97 -7.96
C ALA A 82 -11.58 -3.65 -6.90
N LEU A 83 -11.74 -3.07 -5.70
CA LEU A 83 -12.76 -3.49 -4.73
C LEU A 83 -14.18 -3.29 -5.28
N GLN A 84 -14.45 -2.15 -5.92
CA GLN A 84 -15.71 -1.87 -6.59
C GLN A 84 -15.97 -2.86 -7.73
N TRP A 85 -14.93 -3.22 -8.49
CA TRP A 85 -15.04 -4.26 -9.51
C TRP A 85 -15.44 -5.60 -8.89
N VAL A 86 -14.84 -6.00 -7.77
CA VAL A 86 -15.22 -7.24 -7.06
C VAL A 86 -16.68 -7.20 -6.62
N GLN A 87 -17.14 -6.11 -6.00
CA GLN A 87 -18.54 -5.94 -5.61
C GLN A 87 -19.50 -6.14 -6.79
N ASN A 88 -19.17 -5.58 -7.96
CA ASN A 88 -20.05 -5.60 -9.13
C ASN A 88 -20.02 -6.94 -9.89
N ASN A 89 -18.92 -7.71 -9.81
CA ASN A 89 -18.67 -8.81 -10.75
C ASN A 89 -18.45 -10.17 -10.08
N ILE A 90 -18.07 -10.25 -8.80
CA ILE A 90 -17.59 -11.53 -8.22
C ILE A 90 -18.68 -12.59 -8.09
N ALA A 91 -19.96 -12.18 -8.11
CA ALA A 91 -21.10 -13.09 -8.18
C ALA A 91 -21.05 -13.98 -9.44
N ALA A 92 -20.59 -13.45 -10.57
CA ALA A 92 -20.40 -14.22 -11.80
C ALA A 92 -19.34 -15.32 -11.66
N PHE A 93 -18.42 -15.18 -10.70
CA PHE A 93 -17.38 -16.17 -10.38
C PHE A 93 -17.83 -17.16 -9.29
N GLY A 94 -19.05 -17.01 -8.74
CA GLY A 94 -19.58 -17.82 -7.66
C GLY A 94 -19.31 -17.27 -6.25
N GLY A 95 -18.78 -16.05 -6.17
CA GLY A 95 -18.50 -15.36 -4.91
C GLY A 95 -19.70 -14.61 -4.35
N ASN A 96 -19.69 -14.36 -3.06
CA ASN A 96 -20.68 -13.56 -2.35
C ASN A 96 -20.12 -12.13 -2.13
N PRO A 97 -20.63 -11.10 -2.83
CA PRO A 97 -20.17 -9.71 -2.64
C PRO A 97 -20.44 -9.17 -1.22
N ALA A 98 -21.38 -9.77 -0.47
CA ALA A 98 -21.65 -9.42 0.93
C ALA A 98 -20.71 -10.13 1.94
N SER A 99 -19.86 -11.06 1.49
CA SER A 99 -18.87 -11.77 2.31
C SER A 99 -17.47 -11.61 1.73
N VAL A 100 -16.97 -10.37 1.78
CA VAL A 100 -15.64 -9.99 1.29
C VAL A 100 -14.71 -9.69 2.46
N THR A 101 -13.56 -10.33 2.50
CA THR A 101 -12.50 -10.07 3.47
C THR A 101 -11.29 -9.46 2.76
N LEU A 102 -10.87 -8.26 3.18
CA LEU A 102 -9.58 -7.72 2.75
C LEU A 102 -8.47 -8.31 3.60
N PHE A 103 -7.35 -8.65 2.99
CA PHE A 103 -6.16 -9.06 3.70
C PHE A 103 -4.90 -8.57 2.99
N GLY A 104 -3.88 -8.23 3.76
CA GLY A 104 -2.64 -7.70 3.23
C GLY A 104 -1.52 -7.77 4.24
N GLU A 105 -0.30 -7.63 3.75
CA GLU A 105 0.93 -7.66 4.55
C GLU A 105 1.73 -6.37 4.37
N SER A 106 2.41 -5.90 5.42
CA SER A 106 3.21 -4.67 5.41
C SER A 106 2.39 -3.48 4.87
N ALA A 107 2.83 -2.82 3.78
CA ALA A 107 2.08 -1.74 3.13
C ALA A 107 0.68 -2.16 2.65
N GLY A 108 0.47 -3.44 2.35
CA GLY A 108 -0.84 -4.02 2.09
C GLY A 108 -1.71 -4.04 3.34
N ALA A 109 -1.17 -4.40 4.51
CA ALA A 109 -1.87 -4.33 5.79
C ALA A 109 -2.19 -2.87 6.18
N ALA A 110 -1.25 -1.94 5.95
CA ALA A 110 -1.51 -0.51 6.08
C ALA A 110 -2.68 -0.09 5.18
N SER A 111 -2.66 -0.49 3.90
CA SER A 111 -3.74 -0.23 2.93
C SER A 111 -5.10 -0.78 3.40
N VAL A 112 -5.15 -2.02 3.90
CA VAL A 112 -6.35 -2.60 4.52
C VAL A 112 -6.88 -1.71 5.64
N GLY A 113 -5.99 -1.22 6.51
CA GLY A 113 -6.34 -0.27 7.55
C GLY A 113 -6.81 1.09 7.02
N LEU A 114 -6.20 1.61 5.97
CA LEU A 114 -6.63 2.87 5.35
C LEU A 114 -8.01 2.74 4.70
N HIS A 115 -8.37 1.57 4.16
CA HIS A 115 -9.75 1.29 3.73
C HIS A 115 -10.75 1.17 4.89
N LEU A 116 -10.32 0.80 6.11
CA LEU A 116 -11.18 0.89 7.31
C LEU A 116 -11.44 2.35 7.71
N PHE A 117 -10.49 3.26 7.45
CA PHE A 117 -10.65 4.68 7.72
C PHE A 117 -11.45 5.42 6.65
N SER A 118 -11.27 5.08 5.38
CA SER A 118 -11.94 5.76 4.26
C SER A 118 -13.42 5.42 4.17
N PRO A 119 -14.36 6.37 4.43
CA PRO A 119 -15.80 6.11 4.37
C PRO A 119 -16.27 5.55 3.03
N LYS A 120 -15.65 6.00 1.93
CA LYS A 120 -15.94 5.55 0.57
C LYS A 120 -15.63 4.06 0.34
N SER A 121 -14.79 3.47 1.18
CA SER A 121 -14.41 2.06 1.08
C SER A 121 -15.28 1.14 1.95
N HIS A 122 -16.06 1.68 2.89
CA HIS A 122 -16.71 0.88 3.95
C HIS A 122 -17.69 -0.17 3.43
N LEU A 123 -18.39 0.12 2.33
CA LEU A 123 -19.37 -0.80 1.75
C LEU A 123 -18.73 -1.84 0.83
N LEU A 124 -17.44 -1.71 0.51
CA LEU A 124 -16.76 -2.56 -0.45
C LEU A 124 -16.21 -3.86 0.14
N PHE A 125 -16.25 -3.99 1.47
CA PHE A 125 -15.80 -5.18 2.16
C PHE A 125 -16.49 -5.38 3.51
N THR A 126 -16.46 -6.62 3.99
CA THR A 126 -17.10 -7.05 5.24
C THR A 126 -16.10 -7.06 6.38
N ARG A 127 -14.93 -7.72 6.22
CA ARG A 127 -13.93 -7.96 7.29
C ARG A 127 -12.51 -7.64 6.82
N ALA A 128 -11.58 -7.54 7.76
CA ALA A 128 -10.19 -7.18 7.47
C ALA A 128 -9.18 -8.07 8.20
N ILE A 129 -8.05 -8.34 7.56
CA ILE A 129 -6.89 -9.01 8.13
C ILE A 129 -5.64 -8.17 7.88
N LEU A 130 -4.90 -7.82 8.92
CA LEU A 130 -3.70 -6.99 8.85
C LEU A 130 -2.49 -7.81 9.34
N GLN A 131 -1.57 -8.11 8.42
CA GLN A 131 -0.37 -8.88 8.71
C GLN A 131 0.85 -7.94 8.73
N SER A 132 1.56 -7.83 9.87
CA SER A 132 2.84 -7.11 9.94
C SER A 132 2.78 -5.66 9.46
N GLY A 133 1.67 -4.97 9.68
CA GLY A 133 1.51 -3.56 9.30
C GLY A 133 0.26 -2.94 9.91
N SER A 134 0.29 -1.61 10.03
CA SER A 134 -0.79 -0.79 10.56
C SER A 134 -0.92 0.49 9.74
N PRO A 135 -2.13 1.03 9.55
CA PRO A 135 -2.30 2.36 8.96
C PRO A 135 -1.64 3.46 9.80
N SER A 136 -1.49 3.27 11.12
CA SER A 136 -0.80 4.19 12.04
C SER A 136 0.71 3.92 12.17
N ALA A 137 1.29 3.11 11.27
CA ALA A 137 2.73 2.92 11.30
C ALA A 137 3.43 4.21 10.86
N PRO A 138 4.56 4.62 11.49
CA PRO A 138 5.26 5.87 11.12
C PRO A 138 5.70 5.93 9.65
N TRP A 139 5.84 4.77 9.01
CA TRP A 139 6.20 4.65 7.61
C TRP A 139 5.00 4.66 6.65
N ALA A 140 3.75 4.62 7.12
CA ALA A 140 2.56 4.35 6.31
C ALA A 140 1.88 5.61 5.72
N VAL A 141 1.71 6.68 6.52
CA VAL A 141 1.07 7.93 6.07
C VAL A 141 2.01 9.12 6.33
N MET A 142 2.08 10.08 5.41
CA MET A 142 2.78 11.36 5.62
C MET A 142 1.82 12.53 5.72
N SER A 143 2.27 13.59 6.42
CA SER A 143 1.56 14.86 6.46
C SER A 143 1.50 15.50 5.06
N PRO A 144 0.50 16.34 4.77
CA PRO A 144 0.41 17.07 3.50
C PRO A 144 1.67 17.89 3.19
N ASN A 145 2.26 18.53 4.20
CA ASN A 145 3.48 19.32 4.04
C ASN A 145 4.67 18.48 3.60
N GLU A 146 4.85 17.30 4.22
CA GLU A 146 5.91 16.36 3.84
C GLU A 146 5.68 15.84 2.41
N ALA A 147 4.44 15.53 2.05
CA ALA A 147 4.10 15.10 0.69
C ALA A 147 4.47 16.16 -0.36
N ARG A 148 4.12 17.43 -0.11
CA ARG A 148 4.50 18.55 -0.98
C ARG A 148 6.02 18.69 -1.08
N ASN A 149 6.75 18.66 0.04
CA ASN A 149 8.20 18.81 0.04
C ASN A 149 8.88 17.73 -0.82
N ARG A 150 8.41 16.49 -0.72
CA ARG A 150 8.92 15.36 -1.50
C ARG A 150 8.60 15.46 -2.99
N ALA A 151 7.39 15.89 -3.32
CA ALA A 151 6.98 16.16 -4.69
C ALA A 151 7.87 17.24 -5.34
N LEU A 152 8.09 18.36 -4.66
CA LEU A 152 8.96 19.45 -5.13
C LEU A 152 10.43 19.00 -5.25
N THR A 153 10.90 18.17 -4.31
CA THR A 153 12.26 17.63 -4.32
C THR A 153 12.49 16.74 -5.54
N LEU A 154 11.58 15.81 -5.81
CA LEU A 154 11.63 14.97 -7.01
C LEU A 154 11.61 15.83 -8.28
N ALA A 155 10.68 16.79 -8.37
CA ALA A 155 10.57 17.68 -9.52
C ALA A 155 11.88 18.45 -9.76
N LYS A 156 12.57 18.88 -8.70
CA LYS A 156 13.89 19.51 -8.81
C LYS A 156 14.94 18.56 -9.38
N PHE A 157 15.05 17.34 -8.85
CA PHE A 157 16.07 16.38 -9.29
C PHE A 157 15.92 15.97 -10.75
N ILE A 158 14.69 15.90 -11.27
CA ILE A 158 14.45 15.52 -12.66
C ILE A 158 14.35 16.72 -13.62
N GLY A 159 14.68 17.93 -13.16
CA GLY A 159 14.66 19.13 -14.00
C GLY A 159 13.24 19.64 -14.35
N CYS A 160 12.24 19.29 -13.54
CA CYS A 160 10.85 19.71 -13.66
C CYS A 160 10.43 20.77 -12.63
N SER A 161 11.36 21.40 -11.92
CA SER A 161 11.06 22.54 -11.04
C SER A 161 10.47 23.69 -11.86
N LYS A 162 9.21 24.06 -11.58
CA LYS A 162 8.48 25.18 -12.19
C LYS A 162 7.77 25.96 -11.10
N ASP A 163 7.56 27.26 -11.34
CA ASP A 163 6.80 28.12 -10.41
C ASP A 163 5.30 27.76 -10.41
N ASN A 164 4.80 27.27 -11.55
CA ASN A 164 3.44 26.78 -11.71
C ASN A 164 3.39 25.26 -11.54
N GLU A 165 2.60 24.79 -10.58
CA GLU A 165 2.42 23.36 -10.29
C GLU A 165 1.84 22.57 -11.48
N THR A 166 0.93 23.15 -12.26
CA THR A 166 0.38 22.49 -13.46
C THR A 166 1.46 22.29 -14.52
N GLU A 167 2.39 23.23 -14.67
CA GLU A 167 3.53 23.06 -15.60
C GLU A 167 4.53 22.03 -15.08
N MET A 168 4.76 21.99 -13.77
CA MET A 168 5.58 20.95 -13.12
C MET A 168 4.97 19.56 -13.36
N ILE A 169 3.66 19.39 -13.15
CA ILE A 169 2.94 18.14 -13.39
C ILE A 169 3.06 17.73 -14.87
N LYS A 170 2.82 18.66 -15.81
CA LYS A 170 2.99 18.39 -17.25
C LYS A 170 4.42 18.00 -17.60
N CYS A 171 5.42 18.62 -16.97
CA CYS A 171 6.82 18.22 -17.15
C CYS A 171 7.04 16.78 -16.68
N LEU A 172 6.61 16.45 -15.44
CA LEU A 172 6.71 15.11 -14.87
C LEU A 172 6.01 14.04 -15.74
N GLN A 173 4.83 14.35 -16.28
CA GLN A 173 4.07 13.44 -17.15
C GLN A 173 4.76 13.16 -18.50
N ASN A 174 5.65 14.04 -18.95
CA ASN A 174 6.42 13.86 -20.18
C ASN A 174 7.77 13.16 -19.95
N LYS A 175 8.12 12.83 -18.70
CA LYS A 175 9.35 12.12 -18.37
C LYS A 175 9.20 10.63 -18.56
N ASP A 176 10.33 9.98 -18.83
CA ASP A 176 10.38 8.52 -18.81
C ASP A 176 10.10 8.02 -17.37
N PRO A 177 9.20 7.04 -17.17
CA PRO A 177 8.92 6.51 -15.84
C PRO A 177 10.16 5.98 -15.12
N GLN A 178 11.15 5.46 -15.83
CA GLN A 178 12.42 5.01 -15.27
C GLN A 178 13.24 6.18 -14.72
N GLU A 179 13.19 7.36 -15.35
CA GLU A 179 13.84 8.57 -14.84
C GLU A 179 13.22 9.00 -13.51
N ILE A 180 11.89 8.91 -13.38
CA ILE A 180 11.18 9.19 -12.13
C ILE A 180 11.65 8.22 -11.04
N LEU A 181 11.58 6.91 -11.31
CA LEU A 181 11.94 5.86 -10.36
C LEU A 181 13.39 5.98 -9.86
N LEU A 182 14.34 6.25 -10.75
CA LEU A 182 15.76 6.39 -10.40
C LEU A 182 16.04 7.61 -9.52
N ASN A 183 15.17 8.62 -9.53
CA ASN A 183 15.33 9.83 -8.72
C ASN A 183 14.50 9.81 -7.43
N GLU A 184 13.59 8.85 -7.22
CA GLU A 184 12.83 8.74 -5.97
C GLU A 184 13.75 8.50 -4.76
N VAL A 185 14.87 7.79 -4.95
CA VAL A 185 15.83 7.49 -3.88
C VAL A 185 16.52 8.73 -3.30
N LEU A 186 16.49 9.85 -4.03
CA LEU A 186 17.11 11.12 -3.63
C LEU A 186 16.15 12.01 -2.83
N VAL A 187 14.89 11.59 -2.67
CA VAL A 187 13.82 12.37 -2.04
C VAL A 187 13.87 12.40 -0.52
N PRO A 188 14.21 11.30 0.21
CA PRO A 188 14.24 11.32 1.66
C PRO A 188 15.19 12.37 2.24
N PRO A 189 14.78 13.13 3.27
CA PRO A 189 15.64 14.15 3.87
C PRO A 189 16.75 13.59 4.77
N TYR A 190 16.63 12.33 5.22
CA TYR A 190 17.56 11.69 6.14
C TYR A 190 17.67 10.18 5.86
N ASP A 191 18.84 9.61 6.13
CA ASP A 191 19.04 8.16 6.14
C ASP A 191 18.30 7.55 7.33
N THR A 192 17.28 6.75 7.03
CA THR A 192 16.54 5.98 8.03
C THR A 192 16.53 4.51 7.63
N LEU A 193 16.53 3.61 8.62
CA LEU A 193 16.52 2.16 8.39
C LEU A 193 15.31 1.69 7.56
N LEU A 194 14.20 2.43 7.65
CA LEU A 194 12.98 2.19 6.89
C LEU A 194 12.44 3.52 6.35
N SER A 195 12.89 3.88 5.14
CA SER A 195 12.38 5.03 4.42
C SER A 195 11.36 4.61 3.35
N VAL A 196 10.21 5.28 3.34
CA VAL A 196 9.24 5.16 2.25
C VAL A 196 9.07 6.50 1.55
N ASN A 197 9.58 6.62 0.32
CA ASN A 197 9.71 7.88 -0.42
C ASN A 197 8.36 8.51 -0.75
N PHE A 198 7.47 7.75 -1.40
CA PHE A 198 6.11 8.17 -1.71
C PHE A 198 5.14 7.17 -1.09
N ARG A 199 4.19 7.68 -0.32
CA ARG A 199 3.21 6.90 0.46
C ARG A 199 1.93 7.72 0.62
N PRO A 200 0.84 7.10 1.10
CA PRO A 200 -0.39 7.81 1.37
C PRO A 200 -0.24 9.11 2.18
N THR A 201 -1.12 10.07 1.91
CA THR A 201 -1.19 11.35 2.63
C THR A 201 -2.63 11.74 2.92
N VAL A 202 -2.84 12.70 3.83
CA VAL A 202 -4.16 13.25 4.12
C VAL A 202 -4.57 14.17 2.98
N ASP A 203 -5.61 13.79 2.24
CA ASP A 203 -6.11 14.50 1.06
C ASP A 203 -7.46 15.18 1.29
N GLY A 204 -8.12 14.91 2.42
CA GLY A 204 -9.46 15.37 2.73
C GLY A 204 -10.56 14.58 1.99
N ASP A 205 -10.20 13.54 1.23
CA ASP A 205 -11.15 12.76 0.42
C ASP A 205 -11.07 11.26 0.72
N PHE A 206 -9.93 10.61 0.45
CA PHE A 206 -9.72 9.23 0.88
C PHE A 206 -9.48 9.17 2.39
N LEU A 207 -8.61 10.07 2.89
CA LEU A 207 -8.29 10.24 4.31
C LEU A 207 -8.62 11.67 4.73
N THR A 208 -9.53 11.80 5.70
CA THR A 208 -9.93 13.10 6.24
C THR A 208 -8.95 13.65 7.29
N ASP A 209 -8.17 12.78 7.92
CA ASP A 209 -7.16 13.13 8.93
C ASP A 209 -6.10 12.02 9.01
N MET A 210 -5.08 12.22 9.84
CA MET A 210 -4.07 11.21 10.16
C MET A 210 -4.71 9.99 10.84
N PRO A 211 -4.23 8.76 10.57
CA PRO A 211 -4.76 7.53 11.15
C PRO A 211 -4.87 7.53 12.67
N GLU A 212 -3.91 8.13 13.38
CA GLU A 212 -3.90 8.25 14.84
C GLU A 212 -5.09 9.08 15.33
N THR A 213 -5.36 10.22 14.67
CA THR A 213 -6.52 11.08 14.96
C THR A 213 -7.83 10.33 14.71
N LEU A 214 -7.96 9.66 13.56
CA LEU A 214 -9.17 8.90 13.21
C LEU A 214 -9.44 7.75 14.19
N LEU A 215 -8.38 7.08 14.66
CA LEU A 215 -8.46 6.07 15.71
C LEU A 215 -9.00 6.65 17.01
N GLN A 216 -8.43 7.76 17.49
CA GLN A 216 -8.83 8.43 18.72
C GLN A 216 -10.29 8.92 18.67
N LEU A 217 -10.71 9.47 17.52
CA LEU A 217 -12.08 9.92 17.29
C LEU A 217 -13.06 8.77 17.03
N GLY A 218 -12.58 7.53 16.91
CA GLY A 218 -13.42 6.38 16.60
C GLY A 218 -13.99 6.37 15.18
N GLN A 219 -13.45 7.19 14.27
CA GLN A 219 -13.92 7.39 12.90
C GLN A 219 -13.37 6.34 11.94
N PHE A 220 -13.93 5.13 12.03
CA PHE A 220 -13.57 4.00 11.17
C PHE A 220 -14.70 2.98 11.09
N LYS A 221 -14.68 2.13 10.06
CA LYS A 221 -15.63 1.01 9.91
C LYS A 221 -15.54 0.06 11.11
N LYS A 222 -16.65 -0.13 11.82
CA LYS A 222 -16.74 -1.13 12.89
C LYS A 222 -17.00 -2.50 12.27
N THR A 223 -16.01 -3.40 12.36
CA THR A 223 -16.11 -4.78 11.88
C THR A 223 -15.11 -5.70 12.60
N GLN A 224 -15.16 -7.00 12.32
CA GLN A 224 -14.16 -7.95 12.80
C GLN A 224 -12.83 -7.76 12.08
N ILE A 225 -11.76 -7.73 12.86
CA ILE A 225 -10.38 -7.66 12.40
C ILE A 225 -9.57 -8.82 12.96
N LEU A 226 -8.67 -9.38 12.15
CA LEU A 226 -7.61 -10.28 12.60
C LEU A 226 -6.28 -9.58 12.35
N VAL A 227 -5.46 -9.42 13.38
CA VAL A 227 -4.18 -8.73 13.28
C VAL A 227 -3.05 -9.58 13.86
N GLY A 228 -1.85 -9.45 13.32
CA GLY A 228 -0.68 -10.18 13.81
C GLY A 228 0.63 -9.58 13.31
N VAL A 229 1.72 -9.98 13.96
CA VAL A 229 3.10 -9.60 13.63
C VAL A 229 3.98 -10.84 13.65
N ASN A 230 5.10 -10.77 12.94
CA ASN A 230 6.16 -11.74 13.05
C ASN A 230 7.04 -11.45 14.27
N LYS A 231 7.77 -12.46 14.73
CA LYS A 231 8.67 -12.34 15.88
C LYS A 231 9.78 -11.29 15.67
N ASP A 232 10.32 -11.21 14.45
CA ASP A 232 11.55 -10.48 14.12
C ASP A 232 11.36 -9.54 12.89
N GLU A 233 10.41 -8.60 12.96
CA GLU A 233 10.03 -7.72 11.82
C GLU A 233 11.19 -6.85 11.28
N GLY A 234 12.09 -6.43 12.18
CA GLY A 234 13.15 -5.48 11.86
C GLY A 234 14.35 -6.10 11.14
N THR A 235 14.53 -7.42 11.20
CA THR A 235 15.76 -8.08 10.74
C THR A 235 16.05 -7.83 9.27
N ALA A 236 15.02 -7.83 8.42
CA ALA A 236 15.18 -7.55 6.99
C ALA A 236 15.73 -6.14 6.76
N PHE A 237 15.22 -5.13 7.47
CA PHE A 237 15.60 -3.73 7.28
C PHE A 237 17.00 -3.42 7.81
N LEU A 238 17.49 -4.15 8.83
CA LEU A 238 18.87 -4.03 9.28
C LEU A 238 19.85 -4.42 8.17
N VAL A 239 19.60 -5.53 7.49
CA VAL A 239 20.48 -6.05 6.42
C VAL A 239 20.63 -5.09 5.24
N TYR A 240 19.62 -4.27 4.95
CA TYR A 240 19.62 -3.36 3.80
C TYR A 240 19.86 -1.88 4.15
N GLY A 241 19.56 -1.48 5.39
CA GLY A 241 19.59 -0.08 5.81
C GLY A 241 20.61 0.25 6.90
N ALA A 242 21.09 -0.73 7.67
CA ALA A 242 22.02 -0.47 8.76
C ALA A 242 23.48 -0.63 8.29
N PRO A 243 24.34 0.39 8.48
CA PRO A 243 25.77 0.26 8.21
C PRO A 243 26.36 -0.93 8.97
N GLY A 244 27.11 -1.77 8.25
CA GLY A 244 27.79 -2.94 8.85
C GLY A 244 26.96 -4.22 8.95
N PHE A 245 25.68 -4.18 8.58
CA PHE A 245 24.90 -5.39 8.35
C PHE A 245 24.88 -5.69 6.85
N SER A 246 25.03 -6.95 6.48
CA SER A 246 24.99 -7.39 5.08
C SER A 246 24.49 -8.82 5.00
N LYS A 247 23.81 -9.15 3.91
CA LYS A 247 23.38 -10.53 3.60
C LYS A 247 24.57 -11.42 3.21
N ASP A 248 25.67 -10.81 2.76
CA ASP A 248 26.80 -11.50 2.15
C ASP A 248 28.02 -11.58 3.10
N ASN A 249 28.01 -10.85 4.22
CA ASN A 249 29.13 -10.79 5.16
C ASN A 249 28.70 -11.14 6.59
N ASN A 250 29.66 -11.58 7.41
CA ASN A 250 29.42 -11.76 8.85
C ASN A 250 29.09 -10.42 9.53
N SER A 251 28.19 -10.46 10.52
CA SER A 251 27.87 -9.32 11.39
C SER A 251 29.15 -8.76 12.03
N ILE A 252 29.28 -7.43 12.06
CA ILE A 252 30.40 -6.74 12.74
C ILE A 252 30.37 -6.98 14.26
N ILE A 253 29.18 -7.29 14.80
CA ILE A 253 28.96 -7.53 16.22
C ILE A 253 28.66 -9.00 16.46
N ASN A 254 29.41 -9.63 17.38
CA ASN A 254 29.22 -11.01 17.78
C ASN A 254 28.17 -11.13 18.91
N ARG A 255 27.69 -12.34 19.17
CA ARG A 255 26.62 -12.60 20.16
C ARG A 255 26.96 -12.12 21.58
N ARG A 256 28.24 -12.08 21.97
CA ARG A 256 28.67 -11.58 23.29
C ARG A 256 28.67 -10.07 23.38
N GLU A 257 28.88 -9.37 22.26
CA GLU A 257 28.83 -7.91 22.20
C GLU A 257 27.40 -7.38 22.10
N PHE A 258 26.46 -8.22 21.64
CA PHE A 258 25.04 -7.88 21.56
C PHE A 258 24.25 -8.12 22.87
N GLN A 259 24.73 -9.03 23.72
CA GLN A 259 24.10 -9.36 25.02
C GLN A 259 24.52 -8.39 26.11
#